data_AF-A0A7J5YHD1-F1
#
_entry.id   AF-A0A7J5YHD1-F1
#
_cell.length_a   1.000
_cell.length_b   1.000
_cell.length_c   1.000
_cell.angle_alpha   90.00
_cell.angle_beta   90.00
_cell.angle_gamma   90.00
#
_symmetry.space_group_name_H-M   'P 1'
#
loop_
_entity.id
_entity.type
_entity.pdbx_description
1 polymer ?
#
loop_
_entity_poly.entity_id
_entity_poly.type
_entity_poly.pdbx_seq_one_letter_code
_entity_poly.pdbx_strand_id
1 'polypeptide(L)'
;MATAAPPPVPGSTAATENPNPGSSSSTASDSGNQDSTFECNICLDTAKDAVISLCGHLFCWPCLHQWLETRPNRQVCPVCKAGISREKVIPIYGQGSTEKEFPPNHKDKGRSQKTV
;
A
#
# COMPACT_ATOMS: atom_id res chain seq x y z
N MET A 1 -7.58 -16.28 66.91
CA MET A 1 -7.62 -17.24 65.80
C MET A 1 -9.03 -17.25 65.27
N ALA A 2 -9.27 -16.66 64.09
CA ALA A 2 -10.49 -16.81 63.31
C ALA A 2 -10.23 -16.24 61.90
N THR A 3 -9.78 -17.08 60.98
CA THR A 3 -9.72 -16.81 59.54
C THR A 3 -11.13 -16.93 58.97
N ALA A 4 -11.70 -15.82 58.51
CA ALA A 4 -12.93 -15.81 57.74
C ALA A 4 -12.59 -15.93 56.25
N ALA A 5 -13.15 -16.95 55.59
CA ALA A 5 -13.06 -17.19 54.15
C ALA A 5 -14.06 -16.31 53.37
N PRO A 6 -13.77 -15.93 52.11
CA PRO A 6 -14.75 -15.28 51.23
C PRO A 6 -15.46 -16.28 50.29
N PRO A 7 -16.77 -16.10 50.02
CA PRO A 7 -17.37 -16.54 48.76
C PRO A 7 -18.39 -15.51 48.18
N PRO A 8 -18.98 -15.73 46.98
CA PRO A 8 -18.43 -16.10 45.69
C PRO A 8 -18.60 -14.96 44.64
N VAL A 9 -17.92 -15.06 43.50
CA VAL A 9 -18.01 -14.13 42.36
C VAL A 9 -19.39 -14.22 41.65
N PRO A 10 -20.03 -13.09 41.28
CA PRO A 10 -21.18 -13.13 40.41
C PRO A 10 -20.79 -13.02 38.92
N GLY A 11 -21.23 -14.01 38.15
CA GLY A 11 -21.99 -13.80 36.91
C GLY A 11 -21.25 -13.25 35.69
N SER A 12 -20.88 -14.16 34.79
CA SER A 12 -20.56 -13.91 33.39
C SER A 12 -21.65 -13.08 32.71
N THR A 13 -21.33 -11.85 32.31
CA THR A 13 -22.20 -11.04 31.44
C THR A 13 -21.98 -11.42 29.99
N ALA A 14 -23.09 -11.91 29.41
CA ALA A 14 -23.42 -12.14 28.01
C ALA A 14 -22.42 -11.65 26.94
N ALA A 15 -21.93 -12.61 26.15
CA ALA A 15 -21.36 -12.39 24.84
C ALA A 15 -22.38 -11.66 23.95
N THR A 16 -21.96 -10.51 23.43
CA THR A 16 -22.70 -9.76 22.42
C THR A 16 -22.11 -10.13 21.07
N GLU A 17 -22.75 -11.02 20.32
CA GLU A 17 -22.31 -11.34 18.96
C GLU A 17 -23.51 -11.59 18.04
N ASN A 18 -23.89 -10.54 17.32
CA ASN A 18 -24.17 -10.56 15.87
C ASN A 18 -24.29 -9.10 15.40
N PRO A 19 -23.66 -8.73 14.27
CA PRO A 19 -24.41 -8.90 13.02
C PRO A 19 -23.57 -9.21 11.75
N ASN A 20 -24.25 -9.94 10.86
CA ASN A 20 -24.25 -9.81 9.39
C ASN A 20 -23.11 -10.48 8.57
N PRO A 21 -23.40 -11.61 7.89
CA PRO A 21 -22.71 -12.01 6.67
C PRO A 21 -23.50 -11.47 5.47
N GLY A 22 -23.03 -10.39 4.87
CA GLY A 22 -23.75 -9.79 3.75
C GLY A 22 -22.98 -8.68 3.09
N SER A 23 -22.01 -9.04 2.26
CA SER A 23 -21.66 -8.27 1.05
C SER A 23 -20.98 -9.19 0.07
N SER A 24 -21.82 -9.83 -0.73
CA SER A 24 -21.46 -10.27 -2.07
C SER A 24 -21.02 -9.04 -2.85
N SER A 25 -19.80 -9.04 -3.36
CA SER A 25 -19.44 -8.22 -4.51
C SER A 25 -18.62 -9.11 -5.42
N SER A 26 -19.30 -9.53 -6.47
CA SER A 26 -18.78 -10.32 -7.57
C SER A 26 -17.63 -9.59 -8.27
N THR A 27 -16.61 -10.36 -8.61
CA THR A 27 -15.81 -10.27 -9.85
C THR A 27 -15.36 -8.88 -10.29
N ALA A 28 -14.08 -8.60 -10.08
CA ALA A 28 -13.25 -8.04 -11.15
C ALA A 28 -12.15 -9.05 -11.43
N SER A 29 -12.31 -9.81 -12.53
CA SER A 29 -11.17 -10.37 -13.21
C SER A 29 -10.34 -9.20 -13.71
N ASP A 30 -9.28 -8.84 -12.98
CA ASP A 30 -8.24 -8.00 -13.54
C ASP A 30 -7.20 -8.93 -14.16
N SER A 31 -7.44 -9.28 -15.43
CA SER A 31 -6.37 -9.67 -16.34
C SER A 31 -5.62 -8.40 -16.72
N GLY A 32 -4.98 -7.76 -15.76
CA GLY A 32 -4.12 -6.61 -15.95
C GLY A 32 -2.67 -7.07 -15.90
N ASN A 33 -1.89 -6.66 -16.88
CA ASN A 33 -0.45 -6.69 -16.86
C ASN A 33 0.02 -6.34 -15.44
N GLN A 34 0.66 -7.27 -14.71
CA GLN A 34 1.26 -6.95 -13.42
C GLN A 34 2.55 -6.17 -13.67
N ASP A 35 2.43 -5.01 -14.31
CA ASP A 35 3.40 -3.95 -14.15
C ASP A 35 3.51 -3.72 -12.64
N SER A 36 4.66 -4.15 -12.10
CA SER A 36 4.90 -4.17 -10.66
C SER A 36 5.08 -2.73 -10.19
N THR A 37 3.98 -1.99 -10.07
CA THR A 37 3.95 -0.63 -9.57
C THR A 37 4.09 -0.66 -8.05
N PHE A 38 4.83 0.31 -7.51
CA PHE A 38 5.00 0.43 -6.07
C PHE A 38 3.77 1.13 -5.48
N GLU A 39 3.16 0.56 -4.44
CA GLU A 39 1.98 1.15 -3.77
C GLU A 39 2.35 1.82 -2.44
N CYS A 40 1.87 3.05 -2.23
CA CYS A 40 2.13 3.81 -1.00
C CYS A 40 1.15 3.44 0.11
N ASN A 41 1.67 3.07 1.29
CA ASN A 41 0.86 2.69 2.45
C ASN A 41 0.16 3.86 3.19
N ILE A 42 0.25 5.10 2.67
CA ILE A 42 -0.44 6.27 3.24
C ILE A 42 -1.56 6.74 2.32
N CYS A 43 -1.30 6.90 1.02
CA CYS A 43 -2.30 7.36 0.05
C CYS A 43 -2.99 6.24 -0.73
N LEU A 44 -2.50 4.99 -0.60
CA LEU A 44 -3.04 3.79 -1.25
C LEU A 44 -3.13 3.94 -2.78
N ASP A 45 -2.12 4.58 -3.36
CA ASP A 45 -1.99 4.84 -4.79
C ASP A 45 -0.52 4.61 -5.19
N THR A 46 -0.26 4.65 -6.50
CA THR A 46 1.08 4.54 -7.10
C THR A 46 2.05 5.51 -6.44
N ALA A 47 3.11 4.96 -5.87
CA ALA A 47 4.08 5.69 -5.09
C ALA A 47 4.95 6.59 -5.98
N LYS A 48 4.76 7.90 -5.84
CA LYS A 48 5.60 8.93 -6.45
C LYS A 48 6.80 9.18 -5.54
N ASP A 49 8.00 9.16 -6.12
CA ASP A 49 9.25 9.22 -5.37
C ASP A 49 9.25 8.20 -4.23
N ALA A 50 9.05 6.93 -4.61
CA ALA A 50 8.89 5.84 -3.67
C ALA A 50 10.10 5.74 -2.73
N VAL A 51 9.84 5.71 -1.43
CA VAL A 51 10.84 5.51 -0.38
C VAL A 51 10.48 4.30 0.47
N ILE A 52 11.48 3.50 0.80
CA ILE A 52 11.35 2.40 1.75
C ILE A 52 11.99 2.78 3.08
N SER A 53 11.26 2.52 4.15
CA SER A 53 11.76 2.58 5.52
C SER A 53 12.62 1.36 5.87
N LEU A 54 13.50 1.45 6.87
CA LEU A 54 14.30 0.29 7.32
C LEU A 54 13.46 -0.91 7.80
N CYS A 55 12.20 -0.68 8.15
CA CYS A 55 11.25 -1.74 8.49
C CYS A 55 10.54 -2.37 7.28
N GLY A 56 10.87 -1.95 6.05
CA GLY A 56 10.37 -2.54 4.81
C GLY A 56 9.06 -1.94 4.27
N HIS A 57 8.44 -0.97 4.94
CA HIS A 57 7.21 -0.34 4.46
C HIS A 57 7.52 0.78 3.46
N LEU A 58 6.70 0.84 2.40
CA LEU A 58 6.86 1.74 1.26
C LEU A 58 5.85 2.89 1.28
N PHE A 59 6.33 4.09 0.96
CA PHE A 59 5.54 5.32 0.94
C PHE A 59 5.98 6.24 -0.20
N CYS A 60 5.13 7.20 -0.59
CA CYS A 60 5.58 8.37 -1.34
C CYS A 60 6.45 9.24 -0.42
N TRP A 61 7.53 9.81 -0.94
CA TRP A 61 8.31 10.82 -0.21
C TRP A 61 7.46 11.95 0.41
N PRO A 62 6.57 12.66 -0.33
CA PRO A 62 5.75 13.72 0.26
C PRO A 62 4.80 13.21 1.35
N CYS A 63 4.24 12.00 1.21
CA CYS A 63 3.35 11.42 2.21
C CYS A 63 4.10 11.13 3.52
N LEU A 64 5.28 10.52 3.42
CA LEU A 64 6.09 10.22 4.60
C LEU A 64 6.62 11.50 5.24
N HIS A 65 7.03 12.47 4.44
CA HIS A 65 7.56 13.74 4.93
C HIS A 65 6.51 14.52 5.74
N GLN A 66 5.28 14.66 5.22
CA GLN A 66 4.16 15.26 5.93
C GLN A 66 3.86 14.56 7.26
N TRP A 67 3.93 13.22 7.27
CA TRP A 67 3.71 12.43 8.48
C TRP A 67 4.74 12.74 9.58
N LEU A 68 6.02 12.83 9.20
CA LEU A 68 7.11 13.14 10.13
C LEU A 68 7.04 14.58 10.65
N GLU A 69 6.63 15.54 9.81
CA GLU A 69 6.46 16.94 10.22
C GLU A 69 5.29 17.14 11.18
N THR A 70 4.20 16.40 11.00
CA THR A 70 3.03 16.47 11.91
C THR A 70 3.37 15.92 13.30
N ARG A 71 4.41 15.07 13.42
CA ARG A 71 4.74 14.31 14.64
C ARG A 71 6.24 14.36 14.96
N PRO A 72 6.82 15.54 15.26
CA PRO A 72 8.25 15.70 15.47
C PRO A 72 8.76 14.87 16.66
N ASN A 73 7.96 14.74 17.72
CA ASN A 73 8.32 13.95 18.91
C ASN A 73 8.10 12.44 18.74
N ARG A 74 7.54 11.99 17.61
CA ARG A 74 7.17 10.59 17.39
C ARG A 74 7.41 10.18 15.94
N GLN A 75 8.69 10.04 15.60
CA GLN A 75 9.10 9.55 14.29
C GLN A 75 8.99 8.01 14.23
N VAL A 76 7.78 7.54 13.95
CA VAL A 76 7.45 6.11 13.84
C VAL A 76 6.78 5.78 12.51
N CYS A 77 7.03 4.58 12.02
CA CYS A 77 6.39 4.03 10.83
C CYS A 77 4.86 4.03 11.00
N PRO A 78 4.08 4.55 10.03
CA PRO A 78 2.61 4.51 10.05
C PRO A 78 2.04 3.10 10.17
N VAL A 79 2.76 2.09 9.66
CA VAL A 79 2.27 0.70 9.57
C VAL A 79 2.66 -0.10 10.82
N CYS A 80 3.96 -0.28 11.07
CA CYS A 80 4.44 -1.17 12.13
C CYS A 80 4.94 -0.44 13.40
N LYS A 81 4.90 0.90 13.43
CA LYS A 81 5.35 1.72 14.56
C LYS A 81 6.87 1.63 14.87
N ALA A 82 7.67 0.98 14.03
CA ALA A 82 9.12 0.99 14.13
C ALA A 82 9.68 2.43 14.03
N GLY A 83 10.79 2.71 14.69
CA GLY A 83 11.46 4.00 14.60
C GLY A 83 11.90 4.29 13.15
N ILE A 84 11.61 5.49 12.67
CA ILE A 84 11.96 5.95 11.33
C ILE A 84 12.57 7.34 11.45
N SER A 85 13.49 7.70 10.57
CA SER A 85 14.00 9.07 10.46
C SER A 85 14.14 9.46 8.99
N ARG A 86 14.06 10.76 8.70
CA ARG A 86 14.09 11.29 7.33
C ARG A 86 15.37 10.91 6.57
N GLU A 87 16.47 10.76 7.29
CA GLU A 87 17.79 10.45 6.75
C GLU A 87 18.02 8.94 6.56
N LYS A 88 17.14 8.09 7.10
CA LYS A 88 17.26 6.63 7.08
C LYS A 88 16.22 5.96 6.17
N VAL A 89 15.70 6.68 5.19
CA VAL A 89 14.85 6.11 4.15
C VAL A 89 15.66 5.91 2.87
N ILE A 90 15.33 4.85 2.16
CA ILE A 90 16.04 4.45 0.95
C ILE A 90 15.10 4.73 -0.23
N PRO A 91 15.42 5.67 -1.13
CA PRO A 91 14.62 5.89 -2.33
C PRO A 91 14.74 4.69 -3.27
N ILE A 92 13.62 4.31 -3.88
CA ILE A 92 13.56 3.25 -4.90
C ILE A 92 13.16 3.87 -6.23
N TYR A 93 14.05 3.72 -7.19
CA TYR A 93 13.77 4.05 -8.58
C TYR A 93 13.34 2.76 -9.28
N GLY A 94 12.02 2.58 -9.38
CA GLY A 94 11.46 1.53 -10.20
C GLY A 94 11.79 1.76 -11.67
N GLN A 95 12.48 0.81 -12.31
CA GLN A 95 12.35 0.62 -13.75
C GLN A 95 10.95 0.03 -14.03
N GLY A 96 9.90 0.77 -13.68
CA GLY A 96 8.58 0.48 -14.22
C GLY A 96 8.71 0.68 -15.72
N SER A 97 8.47 -0.38 -16.48
CA SER A 97 8.35 -0.32 -17.92
C SER A 97 7.26 0.70 -18.25
N THR A 98 7.66 1.96 -18.45
CA THR A 98 6.88 2.86 -19.27
C THR A 98 6.93 2.22 -20.64
N GLU A 99 5.91 1.44 -20.96
CA GLU A 99 5.56 1.12 -22.32
C GLU A 99 5.18 2.47 -22.95
N LYS A 100 6.19 3.29 -23.24
CA LYS A 100 6.12 4.17 -24.38
C LYS A 100 5.95 3.20 -25.52
N GLU A 101 4.70 2.93 -25.86
CA GLU A 101 4.29 2.51 -27.18
C GLU A 101 4.98 3.50 -28.11
N PHE A 102 6.19 3.15 -28.56
CA PHE A 102 6.86 3.86 -29.62
C PHE A 102 5.88 3.73 -30.77
N PRO A 103 5.25 4.83 -31.22
CA PRO A 103 4.30 4.73 -32.32
C PRO A 103 5.06 4.05 -33.45
N PRO A 104 4.54 2.95 -34.02
CA PRO A 104 5.21 2.27 -35.10
C PRO A 104 5.42 3.29 -36.21
N ASN A 105 6.66 3.75 -36.33
CA ASN A 105 7.09 4.64 -37.39
C ASN A 105 7.18 3.78 -38.64
N HIS A 106 6.03 3.47 -39.24
CA HIS A 106 6.00 2.97 -40.60
C HIS A 106 5.61 4.10 -41.53
N LYS A 107 6.59 4.97 -41.78
CA LYS A 107 6.60 5.80 -42.97
C LYS A 107 6.78 4.90 -44.20
N ASP A 108 5.88 5.12 -45.16
CA ASP A 108 6.16 5.16 -46.60
C ASP A 108 6.73 3.89 -47.28
N LYS A 109 5.87 3.19 -48.03
CA LYS A 109 5.64 3.50 -49.45
C LYS A 109 4.66 2.51 -50.07
N GLY A 110 3.53 3.03 -50.54
CA GLY A 110 2.72 2.33 -51.52
C GLY A 110 3.58 1.97 -52.74
N ARG A 111 3.73 0.68 -53.00
CA ARG A 111 4.20 0.20 -54.30
C ARG A 111 2.99 -0.28 -55.08
N SER A 112 2.41 0.65 -55.85
CA SER A 112 1.59 0.31 -57.02
C SER A 112 2.39 -0.64 -57.90
N GLN A 113 2.00 -1.91 -57.93
CA GLN A 113 2.41 -2.80 -58.99
C GLN A 113 1.51 -2.51 -60.20
N LYS A 114 2.06 -1.75 -61.13
CA LYS A 114 1.61 -1.64 -62.52
C LYS A 114 2.46 -2.61 -63.36
N THR A 115 1.84 -3.12 -64.43
CA THR A 115 2.48 -3.73 -65.63
C THR A 115 2.72 -5.25 -65.46
N VAL A 116 2.22 -6.15 -66.30
CA VAL A 116 1.84 -6.13 -67.74
C VAL A 116 0.46 -6.72 -68.01
#